data_AF-A0A1N6XFE2-F1
#
_entry.id   AF-A0A1N6XFE2-F1
#
_cell.length_a   1.000
_cell.length_b   1.000
_cell.length_c   1.000
_cell.angle_alpha   90.00
_cell.angle_beta   90.00
_cell.angle_gamma   90.00
#
_symmetry.space_group_name_H-M   'P 1'
#
loop_
_entity.id
_entity.type
_entity.pdbx_description
1 polymer ?
#
loop_
_entity_poly.entity_id
_entity_poly.type
_entity_poly.pdbx_seq_one_letter_code
_entity_poly.pdbx_strand_id
1 'polypeptide(L)'
;MPENPHATFLDRDLAEADVKAYYSAQVDMLEQLVNYGSNLVPRALASCPATDKHILICGTLLKQVVMMLDAAHVLISRCCCDAAFVPLRAAFEASLYLEWMIADTTDEIASAYQVAQWREQRIWAERVIPSTEEAQEYRRAFASWVDEGPVVTDAQLEQQASEAIAMLDQHLASEKYAPINIKFQQAKDKRGVETDWFKVAGAPSIAAIAKRINKREKYSFFYGKASKLVHARDMSTAVIVEATRVRLTPIRNIKSFNELFIYFTSVAFDSYFAILKEYRSGEIAAFRKQYTTDWRPAMLSIPSINFSFRDPG
;
A
#
# COMPACT_ATOMS: atom_id res chain seq x y z
N MET A 1 -4.60 28.80 24.36
CA MET A 1 -3.12 28.86 24.22
C MET A 1 -2.73 27.73 23.27
N PRO A 2 -1.73 27.91 22.38
CA PRO A 2 -1.24 26.82 21.56
C PRO A 2 -0.56 25.76 22.44
N GLU A 3 -0.91 24.49 22.21
CA GLU A 3 -0.32 23.34 22.90
C GLU A 3 1.09 23.04 22.35
N ASN A 4 2.01 22.66 23.25
CA ASN A 4 3.36 22.22 22.88
C ASN A 4 3.49 20.70 23.02
N PRO A 5 4.28 20.01 22.17
CA PRO A 5 4.50 18.58 22.31
C PRO A 5 5.26 18.25 23.60
N HIS A 6 4.90 17.13 24.24
CA HIS A 6 5.65 16.63 25.40
C HIS A 6 6.98 16.02 24.93
N ALA A 7 8.11 16.68 25.22
CA ALA A 7 9.41 16.34 24.65
C ALA A 7 9.84 14.88 24.89
N THR A 8 9.50 14.27 26.02
CA THR A 8 9.85 12.86 26.27
C THR A 8 9.08 11.86 25.38
N PHE A 9 7.93 12.26 24.85
CA PHE A 9 7.06 11.40 24.05
C PHE A 9 7.09 11.75 22.55
N LEU A 10 7.33 13.03 22.24
CA LEU A 10 7.40 13.55 20.87
C LEU A 10 8.46 14.66 20.76
N ASP A 11 9.72 14.28 20.76
CA ASP A 11 10.84 15.14 20.34
C ASP A 11 11.08 14.94 18.84
N ARG A 12 10.69 15.93 18.03
CA ARG A 12 10.83 15.86 16.57
C ARG A 12 12.28 16.13 16.14
N ASP A 13 12.93 17.08 16.78
CA ASP A 13 14.25 17.56 16.39
C ASP A 13 15.32 16.53 16.74
N LEU A 14 15.23 15.91 17.92
CA LEU A 14 16.11 14.81 18.31
C LEU A 14 15.98 13.62 17.35
N ALA A 15 14.75 13.25 17.03
CA ALA A 15 14.50 12.09 16.17
C ALA A 15 15.01 12.30 14.74
N GLU A 16 14.91 13.53 14.21
CA GLU A 16 15.49 13.90 12.92
C GLU A 16 17.04 13.96 12.97
N ALA A 17 17.60 14.47 14.07
CA ALA A 17 19.03 14.47 14.29
C ALA A 17 19.60 13.04 14.36
N ASP A 18 18.92 12.10 15.02
CA ASP A 18 19.32 10.70 15.11
C ASP A 18 19.34 10.04 13.72
N VAL A 19 18.27 10.19 12.93
CA VAL A 19 18.24 9.63 11.56
C VAL A 19 19.36 10.21 10.70
N LYS A 20 19.61 11.52 10.78
CA LYS A 20 20.70 12.16 10.03
C LYS A 20 22.08 11.66 10.46
N ALA A 21 22.29 11.50 11.76
CA ALA A 21 23.57 11.08 12.32
C ALA A 21 23.90 9.62 11.97
N TYR A 22 22.90 8.75 11.99
CA TYR A 22 23.14 7.31 11.85
C TYR A 22 22.78 6.74 10.49
N TYR A 23 21.81 7.31 9.78
CA TYR A 23 21.17 6.67 8.62
C TYR A 23 21.10 7.54 7.37
N SER A 24 21.88 8.63 7.29
CA SER A 24 21.88 9.53 6.11
C SER A 24 22.07 8.78 4.79
N ALA A 25 23.08 7.92 4.68
CA ALA A 25 23.34 7.14 3.47
C ALA A 25 22.17 6.21 3.09
N GLN A 26 21.48 5.63 4.08
CA GLN A 26 20.31 4.79 3.84
C GLN A 26 19.11 5.62 3.39
N VAL A 27 18.86 6.77 4.02
CA VAL A 27 17.78 7.69 3.63
C VAL A 27 17.99 8.20 2.20
N ASP A 28 19.21 8.64 1.85
CA ASP A 28 19.56 9.09 0.50
C ASP A 28 19.32 7.98 -0.53
N MET A 29 19.66 6.73 -0.19
CA MET A 29 19.37 5.58 -1.04
C MET A 29 17.86 5.34 -1.21
N LEU A 30 17.05 5.45 -0.15
CA LEU A 30 15.61 5.29 -0.24
C LEU A 30 15.01 6.34 -1.19
N GLU A 31 15.44 7.60 -1.09
CA GLU A 31 15.05 8.67 -2.00
C GLU A 31 15.40 8.34 -3.46
N GLN A 32 16.63 7.85 -3.71
CA GLN A 32 17.04 7.43 -5.05
C GLN A 32 16.16 6.30 -5.61
N LEU A 33 15.72 5.36 -4.78
CA LEU A 33 14.81 4.29 -5.21
C LEU A 33 13.40 4.82 -5.55
N VAL A 34 12.90 5.82 -4.82
CA VAL A 34 11.65 6.50 -5.17
C VAL A 34 11.79 7.22 -6.50
N ASN A 35 12.88 7.98 -6.68
CA ASN A 35 13.19 8.70 -7.91
C ASN A 35 13.36 7.75 -9.11
N TYR A 36 14.01 6.60 -8.91
CA TYR A 36 14.10 5.58 -9.95
C TYR A 36 12.71 5.06 -10.35
N GLY A 37 11.88 4.74 -9.35
CA GLY A 37 10.51 4.25 -9.56
C GLY A 37 9.62 5.24 -10.29
N SER A 38 9.65 6.51 -9.88
CA SER A 38 8.85 7.57 -10.51
C SER A 38 9.20 7.76 -11.99
N ASN A 39 10.47 7.57 -12.35
CA ASN A 39 10.92 7.56 -13.74
C ASN A 39 10.65 6.24 -14.46
N LEU A 40 10.57 5.11 -13.75
CA LEU A 40 10.24 3.80 -14.33
C LEU A 40 8.78 3.73 -14.78
N VAL A 41 7.84 4.29 -14.01
CA VAL A 41 6.39 4.26 -14.33
C VAL A 41 6.07 4.74 -15.76
N PRO A 42 6.40 5.99 -16.16
CA PRO A 42 6.06 6.47 -17.50
C PRO A 42 6.81 5.71 -18.60
N ARG A 43 8.06 5.28 -18.34
CA ARG A 43 8.84 4.49 -19.30
C ARG A 43 8.27 3.08 -19.49
N ALA A 44 7.81 2.44 -18.43
CA ALA A 44 7.18 1.13 -18.49
C ALA A 44 5.84 1.23 -19.23
N LEU A 45 5.03 2.24 -18.91
CA LEU A 45 3.76 2.50 -19.58
C LEU A 45 3.94 2.78 -21.08
N ALA A 46 4.97 3.54 -21.46
CA ALA A 46 5.27 3.84 -22.86
C ALA A 46 5.77 2.63 -23.67
N SER A 47 6.17 1.54 -23.01
CA SER A 47 6.69 0.33 -23.68
C SER A 47 5.81 -0.89 -23.53
N CYS A 48 4.78 -0.84 -22.68
CA CYS A 48 3.84 -1.93 -22.55
C CYS A 48 2.77 -1.90 -23.66
N PRO A 49 2.18 -3.04 -24.01
CA PRO A 49 1.04 -3.04 -24.93
C PRO A 49 -0.12 -2.20 -24.37
N ALA A 50 -0.89 -1.56 -25.25
CA ALA A 50 -2.04 -0.74 -24.88
C ALA A 50 -3.29 -1.59 -24.56
N THR A 51 -3.15 -2.56 -23.66
CA THR A 51 -4.25 -3.39 -23.14
C THR A 51 -4.51 -3.09 -21.67
N ASP A 52 -5.73 -3.35 -21.20
CA ASP A 52 -6.15 -3.05 -19.83
C ASP A 52 -5.23 -3.67 -18.79
N LYS A 53 -4.78 -4.92 -19.02
CA LYS A 53 -3.87 -5.62 -18.12
C LYS A 53 -2.56 -4.87 -17.92
N HIS A 54 -1.93 -4.44 -19.01
CA HIS A 54 -0.63 -3.79 -18.95
C HIS A 54 -0.72 -2.35 -18.45
N ILE A 55 -1.81 -1.64 -18.80
CA ILE A 55 -2.14 -0.33 -18.23
C ILE A 55 -2.35 -0.45 -16.72
N LEU A 56 -3.06 -1.49 -16.25
CA LEU A 56 -3.27 -1.74 -14.84
C LEU A 56 -1.95 -2.04 -14.12
N ILE A 57 -1.10 -2.89 -14.69
CA ILE A 57 0.21 -3.24 -14.11
C ILE A 57 1.10 -1.99 -13.98
N CYS A 58 1.28 -1.23 -15.06
CA CYS A 58 2.22 -0.11 -15.09
C CYS A 58 1.62 1.19 -14.52
N GLY A 59 0.41 1.55 -14.96
CA GLY A 59 -0.25 2.81 -14.62
C GLY A 59 -0.90 2.82 -13.24
N THR A 60 -1.32 1.67 -12.72
CA THR A 60 -1.98 1.55 -11.41
C THR A 60 -1.07 0.90 -10.39
N LEU A 61 -0.69 -0.37 -10.58
CA LEU A 61 -0.01 -1.14 -9.52
C LEU A 61 1.43 -0.68 -9.30
N LEU A 62 2.24 -0.51 -10.35
CA LEU A 62 3.61 0.02 -10.20
C LEU A 62 3.59 1.45 -9.65
N LYS A 63 2.69 2.31 -10.14
CA LYS A 63 2.50 3.66 -9.59
C LYS A 63 2.14 3.62 -8.11
N GLN A 64 1.23 2.72 -7.69
CA GLN A 64 0.87 2.52 -6.29
C GLN A 64 2.07 2.10 -5.45
N VAL A 65 2.89 1.15 -5.94
CA VAL A 65 4.14 0.74 -5.27
C VAL A 65 5.02 1.96 -5.04
N VAL A 66 5.30 2.76 -6.08
CA VAL A 66 6.18 3.94 -5.97
C VAL A 66 5.60 5.00 -5.03
N MET A 67 4.30 5.28 -5.11
CA MET A 67 3.62 6.23 -4.22
C MET A 67 3.69 5.81 -2.75
N MET A 68 3.52 4.52 -2.47
CA MET A 68 3.64 4.00 -1.11
C MET A 68 5.10 3.99 -0.62
N LEU A 69 6.06 3.72 -1.50
CA LEU A 69 7.49 3.84 -1.17
C LEU A 69 7.85 5.31 -0.88
N ASP A 70 7.36 6.27 -1.64
CA ASP A 70 7.54 7.70 -1.35
C ASP A 70 7.00 8.08 0.04
N ALA A 71 5.75 7.71 0.33
CA ALA A 71 5.16 7.94 1.64
C ALA A 71 5.97 7.29 2.78
N ALA A 72 6.45 6.05 2.58
CA ALA A 72 7.31 5.38 3.54
C ALA A 72 8.65 6.12 3.72
N HIS A 73 9.26 6.62 2.65
CA HIS A 73 10.50 7.39 2.70
C HIS A 73 10.32 8.68 3.52
N VAL A 74 9.24 9.43 3.29
CA VAL A 74 8.90 10.63 4.07
C VAL A 74 8.77 10.31 5.56
N LEU A 75 8.14 9.18 5.91
CA LEU A 75 7.99 8.78 7.31
C LEU A 75 9.33 8.32 7.93
N ILE A 76 10.10 7.51 7.21
CA ILE A 76 11.39 6.97 7.68
C ILE A 76 12.40 8.11 7.88
N SER A 77 12.51 9.05 6.94
CA SER A 77 13.40 10.21 7.04
C SER A 77 13.08 11.13 8.24
N ARG A 78 11.84 11.05 8.75
CA ARG A 78 11.36 11.79 9.92
C ARG A 78 11.24 10.93 11.17
N CYS A 79 11.86 9.74 11.16
CA CYS A 79 11.89 8.82 12.30
C CYS A 79 10.51 8.33 12.76
N CYS A 80 9.51 8.41 11.87
CA CYS A 80 8.16 7.85 12.06
C CYS A 80 8.14 6.37 11.64
N CYS A 81 9.11 5.59 12.13
CA CYS A 81 9.38 4.23 11.66
C CYS A 81 8.15 3.32 11.78
N ASP A 82 7.49 3.32 12.93
CA ASP A 82 6.35 2.43 13.17
C ASP A 82 5.17 2.77 12.23
N ALA A 83 4.91 4.06 11.98
CA ALA A 83 3.89 4.48 11.01
C ALA A 83 4.25 4.08 9.56
N ALA A 84 5.54 4.02 9.21
CA ALA A 84 5.99 3.66 7.87
C ALA A 84 5.66 2.22 7.45
N PHE A 85 5.34 1.33 8.40
CA PHE A 85 4.86 -0.02 8.08
C PHE A 85 3.55 -0.02 7.29
N VAL A 86 2.68 0.98 7.49
CA VAL A 86 1.39 1.07 6.79
C VAL A 86 1.59 1.22 5.27
N PRO A 87 2.28 2.26 4.78
CA PRO A 87 2.52 2.37 3.35
C PRO A 87 3.41 1.23 2.82
N LEU A 88 4.41 0.75 3.55
CA LEU A 88 5.22 -0.39 3.09
C LEU A 88 4.41 -1.68 2.91
N ARG A 89 3.43 -1.93 3.78
CA ARG A 89 2.51 -3.06 3.61
C ARG A 89 1.67 -2.89 2.34
N ALA A 90 1.14 -1.70 2.09
CA ALA A 90 0.39 -1.42 0.88
C ALA A 90 1.26 -1.56 -0.39
N ALA A 91 2.51 -1.10 -0.35
CA ALA A 91 3.48 -1.30 -1.43
C ALA A 91 3.73 -2.79 -1.69
N PHE A 92 3.89 -3.59 -0.63
CA PHE A 92 4.10 -5.03 -0.75
C PHE A 92 2.86 -5.74 -1.32
N GLU A 93 1.65 -5.43 -0.86
CA GLU A 93 0.43 -6.02 -1.41
C GLU A 93 0.27 -5.69 -2.91
N ALA A 94 0.51 -4.43 -3.29
CA ALA A 94 0.48 -4.01 -4.70
C ALA A 94 1.54 -4.73 -5.54
N SER A 95 2.75 -4.98 -5.02
CA SER A 95 3.79 -5.70 -5.75
C SER A 95 3.45 -7.18 -5.93
N LEU A 96 2.79 -7.82 -4.96
CA LEU A 96 2.29 -9.18 -5.11
C LEU A 96 1.25 -9.28 -6.24
N TYR A 97 0.33 -8.32 -6.32
CA TYR A 97 -0.68 -8.29 -7.38
C TYR A 97 -0.04 -8.06 -8.75
N LEU A 98 0.91 -7.13 -8.83
CA LEU A 98 1.67 -6.82 -10.03
C LEU A 98 2.37 -8.07 -10.57
N GLU A 99 3.12 -8.76 -9.74
CA GLU A 99 3.87 -9.96 -10.16
C GLU A 99 2.95 -11.14 -10.47
N TRP A 100 1.82 -11.25 -9.78
CA TRP A 100 0.83 -12.28 -10.09
C TRP A 100 0.17 -12.04 -11.45
N MET A 101 -0.13 -10.80 -11.80
CA MET A 101 -0.67 -10.45 -13.12
C MET A 101 0.38 -10.58 -14.24
N ILE A 102 1.66 -10.30 -13.97
CA ILE A 102 2.75 -10.58 -14.92
C ILE A 102 2.90 -12.08 -15.17
N ALA A 103 2.79 -12.90 -14.12
CA ALA A 103 2.94 -14.36 -14.22
C ALA A 103 1.75 -15.05 -14.90
N ASP A 104 0.58 -14.43 -14.91
CA ASP A 104 -0.61 -14.93 -15.59
C ASP A 104 -0.48 -14.73 -17.10
N THR A 105 -0.71 -15.80 -17.87
CA THR A 105 -0.69 -15.73 -19.33
C THR A 105 -2.02 -15.27 -19.91
N THR A 106 -3.06 -15.18 -19.08
CA THR A 106 -4.39 -14.68 -19.45
C THR A 106 -4.61 -13.24 -18.96
N ASP A 107 -5.75 -12.66 -19.31
CA ASP A 107 -6.23 -11.36 -18.82
C ASP A 107 -7.21 -11.50 -17.64
N GLU A 108 -7.44 -12.73 -17.13
CA GLU A 108 -8.52 -13.00 -16.19
C GLU A 108 -8.29 -12.31 -14.83
N ILE A 109 -7.06 -12.35 -14.30
CA ILE A 109 -6.74 -11.72 -13.00
C ILE A 109 -6.88 -10.20 -13.09
N ALA A 110 -6.36 -9.59 -14.15
CA ALA A 110 -6.47 -8.15 -14.37
C ALA A 110 -7.93 -7.73 -14.56
N SER A 111 -8.71 -8.54 -15.27
CA SER A 111 -10.14 -8.27 -15.48
C SER A 111 -10.95 -8.41 -14.19
N ALA A 112 -10.63 -9.38 -13.33
CA ALA A 112 -11.23 -9.51 -12.00
C ALA A 112 -10.93 -8.31 -11.09
N TYR A 113 -9.69 -7.82 -11.13
CA TYR A 113 -9.32 -6.59 -10.43
C TYR A 113 -10.13 -5.39 -10.94
N GLN A 114 -10.19 -5.21 -12.26
CA GLN A 114 -10.89 -4.08 -12.88
C GLN A 114 -12.40 -4.10 -12.58
N VAL A 115 -13.04 -5.27 -12.69
CA VAL A 115 -14.45 -5.44 -12.35
C VAL A 115 -14.72 -5.08 -10.89
N ALA A 116 -13.86 -5.50 -9.96
CA ALA A 116 -14.01 -5.14 -8.56
C ALA A 116 -13.95 -3.61 -8.33
N GLN A 117 -13.00 -2.94 -9.00
CA GLN A 117 -12.88 -1.48 -8.90
C GLN A 117 -14.12 -0.76 -9.43
N TRP A 118 -14.67 -1.20 -10.57
CA TRP A 118 -15.90 -0.62 -11.11
C TRP A 118 -17.12 -0.87 -10.22
N ARG A 119 -17.22 -2.05 -9.62
CA ARG A 119 -18.30 -2.37 -8.67
C ARG A 119 -18.22 -1.50 -7.42
N GLU A 120 -17.02 -1.30 -6.87
CA GLU A 120 -16.80 -0.40 -5.74
C GLU A 120 -17.14 1.05 -6.08
N GLN A 121 -16.72 1.55 -7.25
CA GLN A 121 -17.07 2.89 -7.74
C GLN A 121 -18.58 3.05 -7.92
N ARG A 122 -19.25 2.02 -8.44
CA ARG A 122 -20.71 1.99 -8.61
C ARG A 122 -21.44 2.11 -7.27
N ILE A 123 -21.02 1.32 -6.26
CA ILE A 123 -21.57 1.41 -4.89
C ILE A 123 -21.36 2.80 -4.30
N TRP A 124 -20.19 3.41 -4.49
CA TRP A 124 -19.94 4.77 -4.04
C TRP A 124 -20.83 5.81 -4.73
N ALA A 125 -21.06 5.68 -6.03
CA ALA A 125 -21.99 6.53 -6.76
C ALA A 125 -23.43 6.34 -6.27
N GLU A 126 -23.85 5.10 -5.98
CA GLU A 126 -25.20 4.81 -5.46
C GLU A 126 -25.45 5.51 -4.12
N ARG A 127 -24.45 5.62 -3.24
CA ARG A 127 -24.58 6.31 -1.92
C ARG A 127 -24.98 7.78 -2.02
N VAL A 128 -24.75 8.40 -3.18
CA VAL A 128 -25.05 9.82 -3.44
C VAL A 128 -26.50 10.01 -3.87
N ILE A 129 -27.12 8.99 -4.49
CA ILE A 129 -28.47 9.07 -5.05
C ILE A 129 -29.49 8.69 -3.97
N PRO A 130 -30.33 9.62 -3.47
CA PRO A 130 -31.16 9.40 -2.29
C PRO A 130 -32.11 8.20 -2.35
N SER A 131 -32.52 7.79 -3.56
CA SER A 131 -33.48 6.70 -3.77
C SER A 131 -32.86 5.30 -3.72
N THR A 132 -31.54 5.16 -3.67
CA THR A 132 -30.87 3.84 -3.66
C THR A 132 -30.87 3.20 -2.27
N GLU A 133 -30.70 1.88 -2.22
CA GLU A 133 -30.55 1.16 -0.95
C GLU A 133 -29.24 1.55 -0.25
N GLU A 134 -28.16 1.70 -1.02
CA GLU A 134 -26.83 2.08 -0.54
C GLU A 134 -26.84 3.46 0.11
N ALA A 135 -27.56 4.44 -0.44
CA ALA A 135 -27.70 5.77 0.18
C ALA A 135 -28.48 5.70 1.49
N GLN A 136 -29.55 4.89 1.55
CA GLN A 136 -30.33 4.70 2.77
C GLN A 136 -29.54 3.99 3.86
N GLU A 137 -28.77 2.95 3.52
CA GLU A 137 -27.86 2.28 4.45
C GLU A 137 -26.76 3.22 4.95
N TYR A 138 -26.12 3.96 4.03
CA TYR A 138 -25.07 4.92 4.38
C TYR A 138 -25.59 6.01 5.34
N ARG A 139 -26.78 6.57 5.09
CA ARG A 139 -27.43 7.54 5.98
C ARG A 139 -27.77 6.93 7.34
N ARG A 140 -28.30 5.71 7.39
CA ARG A 140 -28.60 5.01 8.65
C ARG A 140 -27.34 4.79 9.48
N ALA A 141 -26.25 4.37 8.84
CA ALA A 141 -24.96 4.20 9.51
C ALA A 141 -24.45 5.53 10.07
N PHE A 142 -24.55 6.62 9.31
CA PHE A 142 -24.06 7.92 9.72
C PHE A 142 -24.92 8.58 10.82
N ALA A 143 -26.24 8.42 10.76
CA ALA A 143 -27.17 8.91 11.78
C ALA A 143 -26.91 8.30 13.17
N SER A 144 -26.17 7.18 13.25
CA SER A 144 -25.73 6.63 14.53
C SER A 144 -24.59 7.40 15.20
N TRP A 145 -23.89 8.29 14.46
CA TRP A 145 -22.71 9.03 14.93
C TRP A 145 -22.95 10.54 15.03
N VAL A 146 -23.90 11.08 14.26
CA VAL A 146 -24.16 12.51 14.18
C VAL A 146 -25.66 12.72 13.99
N ASP A 147 -26.26 13.64 14.76
CA ASP A 147 -27.71 13.87 14.80
C ASP A 147 -28.31 14.22 13.42
N GLU A 148 -27.51 14.85 12.56
CA GLU A 148 -27.85 15.11 11.16
C GLU A 148 -26.80 14.43 10.26
N GLY A 149 -27.22 13.36 9.57
CA GLY A 149 -26.38 12.72 8.56
C GLY A 149 -26.18 13.61 7.33
N PRO A 150 -25.13 13.39 6.53
CA PRO A 150 -24.87 14.17 5.33
C PRO A 150 -26.03 13.93 4.36
N VAL A 151 -26.89 14.94 4.21
CA VAL A 151 -27.88 14.95 3.14
C VAL A 151 -27.20 15.57 1.92
N VAL A 152 -26.84 14.73 0.96
CA VAL A 152 -26.53 15.21 -0.39
C VAL A 152 -27.83 15.80 -0.96
N THR A 153 -27.86 17.12 -1.09
CA THR A 153 -28.95 17.88 -1.72
C THR A 153 -28.54 18.47 -3.07
N ASP A 154 -27.32 18.14 -3.52
CA ASP A 154 -26.76 18.65 -4.76
C ASP A 154 -27.25 17.83 -5.96
N ALA A 155 -28.21 18.39 -6.70
CA ALA A 155 -28.78 17.78 -7.89
C ALA A 155 -27.73 17.55 -9.00
N GLN A 156 -26.69 18.37 -9.08
CA GLN A 156 -25.61 18.17 -10.05
C GLN A 156 -24.78 16.94 -9.70
N LEU A 157 -24.51 16.74 -8.41
CA LEU A 157 -23.78 15.57 -7.92
C LEU A 157 -24.60 14.28 -8.13
N GLU A 158 -25.92 14.32 -7.93
CA GLU A 158 -26.82 13.19 -8.22
C GLU A 158 -26.85 12.83 -9.72
N GLN A 159 -26.89 13.84 -10.59
CA GLN A 159 -26.81 13.63 -12.03
C GLN A 159 -25.47 12.98 -12.44
N GLN A 160 -24.35 13.49 -11.93
CA GLN A 160 -23.02 12.93 -12.21
C GLN A 160 -22.90 11.48 -11.72
N ALA A 161 -23.44 11.17 -10.54
CA ALA A 161 -23.48 9.81 -10.02
C ALA A 161 -24.31 8.87 -10.94
N SER A 162 -25.45 9.34 -11.42
CA SER A 162 -26.32 8.58 -12.32
C SER A 162 -25.65 8.29 -13.67
N GLU A 163 -24.97 9.29 -14.25
CA GLU A 163 -24.18 9.13 -15.48
C GLU A 163 -23.01 8.15 -15.28
N ALA A 164 -22.32 8.23 -14.14
CA ALA A 164 -21.25 7.30 -13.79
C ALA A 164 -21.77 5.86 -13.65
N ILE A 165 -22.91 5.64 -12.98
CA ILE A 165 -23.52 4.31 -12.85
C ILE A 165 -23.85 3.72 -14.22
N ALA A 166 -24.49 4.50 -15.12
CA ALA A 166 -24.83 4.03 -16.45
C ALA A 166 -23.59 3.60 -17.27
N MET A 167 -22.51 4.38 -17.18
CA MET A 167 -21.23 4.06 -17.83
C MET A 167 -20.60 2.78 -17.23
N LEU A 168 -20.59 2.66 -15.91
CA LEU A 168 -20.05 1.49 -15.21
C LEU A 168 -20.86 0.23 -15.53
N ASP A 169 -22.18 0.33 -15.58
CA ASP A 169 -23.06 -0.78 -15.95
C ASP A 169 -22.82 -1.24 -17.39
N GLN A 170 -22.57 -0.32 -18.32
CA GLN A 170 -22.17 -0.66 -19.68
C GLN A 170 -20.84 -1.42 -19.71
N HIS A 171 -19.82 -0.99 -18.96
CA HIS A 171 -18.54 -1.70 -18.87
C HIS A 171 -18.71 -3.09 -18.27
N LEU A 172 -19.45 -3.21 -17.16
CA LEU A 172 -19.71 -4.46 -16.46
C LEU A 172 -20.55 -5.45 -17.28
N ALA A 173 -21.38 -4.96 -18.20
CA ALA A 173 -22.20 -5.77 -19.10
C ALA A 173 -21.48 -6.15 -20.41
N SER A 174 -20.31 -5.59 -20.70
CA SER A 174 -19.56 -5.92 -21.92
C SER A 174 -19.13 -7.40 -21.96
N GLU A 175 -18.99 -7.94 -23.17
CA GLU A 175 -18.64 -9.36 -23.39
C GLU A 175 -17.40 -9.82 -22.60
N LYS A 176 -16.39 -8.95 -22.51
CA LYS A 176 -15.14 -9.22 -21.78
C LYS A 176 -15.37 -9.40 -20.27
N TYR A 177 -16.23 -8.58 -19.66
CA TYR A 177 -16.34 -8.46 -18.21
C TYR A 177 -17.58 -9.12 -17.61
N ALA A 178 -18.64 -9.32 -18.40
CA ALA A 178 -19.88 -9.93 -17.94
C ALA A 178 -19.67 -11.30 -17.25
N PRO A 179 -18.85 -12.24 -17.77
CA PRO A 179 -18.61 -13.51 -17.09
C PRO A 179 -17.98 -13.36 -15.70
N ILE A 180 -17.08 -12.39 -15.55
CA ILE A 180 -16.40 -12.11 -14.27
C ILE A 180 -17.36 -11.40 -13.31
N ASN A 181 -18.16 -10.46 -13.81
CA ASN A 181 -19.19 -9.78 -13.02
C ASN A 181 -20.20 -10.78 -12.43
N ILE A 182 -20.59 -11.80 -13.20
CA ILE A 182 -21.42 -12.91 -12.72
C ILE A 182 -20.72 -13.69 -11.58
N LYS A 183 -19.42 -13.97 -11.70
CA LYS A 183 -18.67 -14.63 -10.61
C LYS A 183 -18.71 -13.81 -9.32
N PHE A 184 -18.64 -12.49 -9.38
CA PHE A 184 -18.81 -11.63 -8.19
C PHE A 184 -20.19 -11.77 -7.56
N GLN A 185 -21.26 -11.78 -8.38
CA GLN A 185 -22.62 -11.95 -7.89
C GLN A 185 -22.80 -13.31 -7.19
N GLN A 186 -22.18 -14.37 -7.74
CA GLN A 186 -22.22 -15.72 -7.19
C GLN A 186 -21.36 -15.90 -5.93
N ALA A 187 -20.29 -15.11 -5.79
CA ALA A 187 -19.31 -15.26 -4.72
C ALA A 187 -19.63 -14.44 -3.45
N LYS A 188 -20.81 -13.82 -3.37
CA LYS A 188 -21.27 -13.12 -2.16
C LYS A 188 -21.30 -14.06 -0.96
N ASP A 189 -20.88 -13.56 0.20
CA ASP A 189 -20.92 -14.35 1.43
C ASP A 189 -22.37 -14.52 1.94
N LYS A 190 -22.54 -15.27 3.04
CA LYS A 190 -23.87 -15.52 3.64
C LYS A 190 -24.59 -14.25 4.10
N ARG A 191 -23.88 -13.13 4.24
CA ARG A 191 -24.40 -11.82 4.64
C ARG A 191 -24.64 -10.93 3.42
N GLY A 192 -24.43 -11.43 2.21
CA GLY A 192 -24.56 -10.67 0.97
C GLY A 192 -23.38 -9.75 0.69
N VAL A 193 -22.30 -9.83 1.48
CA VAL A 193 -21.12 -8.98 1.31
C VAL A 193 -20.28 -9.50 0.15
N GLU A 194 -19.81 -8.57 -0.68
CA GLU A 194 -18.92 -8.91 -1.79
C GLU A 194 -17.60 -9.49 -1.28
N THR A 195 -17.12 -10.51 -1.98
CA THR A 195 -15.84 -11.14 -1.67
C THR A 195 -14.68 -10.33 -2.26
N ASP A 196 -13.48 -10.49 -1.70
CA ASP A 196 -12.28 -9.87 -2.24
C ASP A 196 -12.03 -10.31 -3.69
N TRP A 197 -11.63 -9.38 -4.54
CA TRP A 197 -11.44 -9.62 -5.98
C TRP A 197 -10.49 -10.78 -6.30
N PHE A 198 -9.45 -10.96 -5.48
CA PHE A 198 -8.48 -12.03 -5.69
C PHE A 198 -9.09 -13.42 -5.46
N LYS A 199 -10.18 -13.54 -4.69
CA LYS A 199 -10.95 -14.79 -4.54
C LYS A 199 -11.74 -15.13 -5.79
N VAL A 200 -12.30 -14.12 -6.47
CA VAL A 200 -12.92 -14.29 -7.78
C VAL A 200 -11.90 -14.69 -8.84
N ALA A 201 -10.68 -14.12 -8.76
CA ALA A 201 -9.53 -14.55 -9.56
C ALA A 201 -8.89 -15.88 -9.10
N GLY A 202 -9.55 -16.61 -8.19
CA GLY A 202 -9.18 -17.96 -7.79
C GLY A 202 -8.11 -18.08 -6.71
N ALA A 203 -7.64 -16.98 -6.09
CA ALA A 203 -6.74 -17.02 -4.94
C ALA A 203 -7.54 -16.91 -3.62
N PRO A 204 -7.42 -17.85 -2.66
CA PRO A 204 -8.21 -17.77 -1.43
C PRO A 204 -7.76 -16.66 -0.46
N SER A 205 -6.53 -16.15 -0.61
CA SER A 205 -5.94 -15.13 0.26
C SER A 205 -4.70 -14.48 -0.39
N ILE A 206 -4.26 -13.33 0.13
CA ILE A 206 -2.99 -12.69 -0.28
C ILE A 206 -1.80 -13.62 0.00
N ALA A 207 -1.82 -14.39 1.10
CA ALA A 207 -0.81 -15.41 1.38
C ALA A 207 -0.73 -16.48 0.28
N ALA A 208 -1.87 -16.86 -0.31
CA ALA A 208 -1.92 -17.80 -1.42
C ALA A 208 -1.37 -17.19 -2.71
N ILE A 209 -1.60 -15.89 -2.96
CA ILE A 209 -0.95 -15.16 -4.07
C ILE A 209 0.57 -15.19 -3.88
N ALA A 210 1.06 -14.77 -2.70
CA ALA A 210 2.48 -14.79 -2.41
C ALA A 210 3.09 -16.18 -2.57
N LYS A 211 2.39 -17.25 -2.17
CA LYS A 211 2.83 -18.63 -2.41
C LYS A 211 2.93 -18.94 -3.91
N ARG A 212 1.97 -18.54 -4.74
CA ARG A 212 1.96 -18.78 -6.19
C ARG A 212 3.14 -18.13 -6.91
N ILE A 213 3.59 -16.97 -6.43
CA ILE A 213 4.76 -16.26 -6.98
C ILE A 213 6.06 -16.48 -6.19
N ASN A 214 6.13 -17.55 -5.38
CA ASN A 214 7.32 -17.94 -4.59
C ASN A 214 7.84 -16.86 -3.63
N LYS A 215 6.93 -16.16 -2.94
CA LYS A 215 7.20 -15.11 -1.95
C LYS A 215 6.57 -15.38 -0.58
N ARG A 216 6.28 -16.64 -0.25
CA ARG A 216 5.60 -17.01 1.01
C ARG A 216 6.41 -16.58 2.24
N GLU A 217 7.72 -16.72 2.19
CA GLU A 217 8.64 -16.39 3.26
C GLU A 217 8.65 -14.88 3.47
N LYS A 218 8.75 -14.10 2.38
CA LYS A 218 8.62 -12.64 2.42
C LYS A 218 7.28 -12.22 3.00
N TYR A 219 6.18 -12.82 2.54
CA TYR A 219 4.85 -12.56 3.10
C TYR A 219 4.78 -12.80 4.61
N SER A 220 5.32 -13.93 5.08
CA SER A 220 5.30 -14.28 6.50
C SER A 220 6.10 -13.29 7.34
N PHE A 221 7.23 -12.83 6.81
CA PHE A 221 8.07 -11.82 7.44
C PHE A 221 7.36 -10.45 7.50
N PHE A 222 6.88 -9.95 6.36
CA PHE A 222 6.13 -8.68 6.27
C PHE A 222 4.89 -8.66 7.15
N TYR A 223 4.01 -9.66 7.03
CA TYR A 223 2.75 -9.65 7.76
C TYR A 223 2.92 -9.97 9.24
N GLY A 224 3.92 -10.76 9.63
CA GLY A 224 4.13 -11.14 11.03
C GLY A 224 4.31 -9.91 11.93
N LYS A 225 5.25 -9.02 11.60
CA LYS A 225 5.52 -7.82 12.40
C LYS A 225 4.59 -6.66 12.05
N ALA A 226 4.43 -6.35 10.76
CA ALA A 226 3.61 -5.20 10.34
C ALA A 226 2.16 -5.35 10.79
N SER A 227 1.56 -6.55 10.72
CA SER A 227 0.19 -6.75 11.19
C SER A 227 0.04 -6.55 12.69
N LYS A 228 1.04 -6.90 13.49
CA LYS A 228 0.98 -6.70 14.95
C LYS A 228 1.05 -5.21 15.28
N LEU A 229 1.94 -4.50 14.63
CA LEU A 229 2.16 -3.07 14.85
C LEU A 229 0.96 -2.24 14.36
N VAL A 230 0.51 -2.46 13.13
CA VAL A 230 -0.60 -1.69 12.51
C VAL A 230 -1.92 -1.88 13.26
N HIS A 231 -2.14 -3.04 13.88
CA HIS A 231 -3.35 -3.30 14.66
C HIS A 231 -3.17 -3.09 16.17
N ALA A 232 -2.09 -2.41 16.60
CA ALA A 232 -1.78 -2.16 18.02
C ALA A 232 -1.82 -3.42 18.90
N ARG A 233 -1.41 -4.57 18.34
CA ARG A 233 -1.39 -5.88 19.01
C ARG A 233 -0.06 -6.20 19.68
N ASP A 234 0.95 -5.34 19.51
CA ASP A 234 2.25 -5.48 20.15
C ASP A 234 2.48 -4.35 21.15
N MET A 235 2.21 -4.62 22.43
CA MET A 235 2.45 -3.65 23.49
C MET A 235 3.95 -3.34 23.67
N SER A 236 4.85 -4.25 23.26
CA SER A 236 6.30 -4.10 23.47
C SER A 236 6.94 -3.01 22.60
N THR A 237 6.21 -2.51 21.59
CA THR A 237 6.64 -1.34 20.81
C THR A 237 6.24 -0.04 21.50
N ALA A 238 5.18 -0.02 22.29
CA ALA A 238 4.64 1.17 22.94
C ALA A 238 5.13 1.36 24.40
N VAL A 239 5.33 0.25 25.11
CA VAL A 239 5.60 0.26 26.56
C VAL A 239 6.79 -0.63 26.89
N ILE A 240 7.70 -0.10 27.71
CA ILE A 240 8.85 -0.79 28.26
C ILE A 240 8.57 -1.00 29.75
N VAL A 241 8.40 -2.27 30.13
CA VAL A 241 8.18 -2.65 31.53
C VAL A 241 9.49 -3.19 32.09
N GLU A 242 10.01 -2.49 33.11
CA GLU A 242 11.19 -2.89 33.88
C GLU A 242 10.76 -3.25 35.31
N ALA A 243 11.66 -3.86 36.10
CA ALA A 243 11.34 -4.41 37.41
C ALA A 243 10.66 -3.42 38.37
N THR A 244 10.98 -2.13 38.27
CA THR A 244 10.48 -1.08 39.17
C THR A 244 9.83 0.10 38.45
N ARG A 245 9.74 0.09 37.11
CA ARG A 245 9.24 1.23 36.34
C ARG A 245 8.61 0.83 35.02
N VAL A 246 7.66 1.65 34.57
CA VAL A 246 7.04 1.56 33.24
C VAL A 246 7.43 2.81 32.47
N ARG A 247 7.95 2.64 31.25
CA ARG A 247 8.33 3.73 30.35
C ARG A 247 7.55 3.63 29.04
N LEU A 248 7.21 4.77 28.46
CA LEU A 248 6.62 4.83 27.13
C LEU A 248 7.73 4.97 26.09
N THR A 249 7.60 4.24 24.99
CA THR A 249 8.42 4.47 23.80
C THR A 249 7.99 5.80 23.17
N PRO A 250 8.93 6.70 22.83
CA PRO A 250 8.63 7.90 22.05
C PRO A 250 7.98 7.55 20.70
N ILE A 251 7.03 8.38 20.27
CA ILE A 251 6.31 8.22 19.01
C ILE A 251 7.28 8.15 17.81
N ARG A 252 8.36 8.94 17.86
CA ARG A 252 9.43 8.93 16.87
C ARG A 252 10.67 8.28 17.45
N ASN A 253 11.12 7.19 16.84
CA ASN A 253 12.30 6.46 17.26
C ASN A 253 12.88 5.63 16.11
N ILE A 254 14.18 5.34 16.17
CA ILE A 254 14.91 4.63 15.11
C ILE A 254 14.91 3.10 15.27
N LYS A 255 14.22 2.54 16.27
CA LYS A 255 14.29 1.11 16.64
C LYS A 255 13.97 0.18 15.47
N SER A 256 13.01 0.58 14.63
CA SER A 256 12.54 -0.22 13.50
C SER A 256 13.21 0.14 12.17
N PHE A 257 14.18 1.08 12.14
CA PHE A 257 14.76 1.62 10.90
C PHE A 257 15.36 0.54 10.00
N ASN A 258 16.28 -0.28 10.53
CA ASN A 258 17.00 -1.30 9.73
C ASN A 258 16.03 -2.27 9.03
N GLU A 259 14.99 -2.67 9.75
CA GLU A 259 13.99 -3.58 9.23
C GLU A 259 13.15 -2.92 8.14
N LEU A 260 12.68 -1.69 8.36
CA LEU A 260 11.95 -0.91 7.35
C LEU A 260 12.78 -0.67 6.10
N PHE A 261 14.07 -0.39 6.27
CA PHE A 261 15.01 -0.23 5.15
C PHE A 261 15.12 -1.52 4.32
N ILE A 262 15.26 -2.68 4.96
CA ILE A 262 15.28 -3.98 4.26
C ILE A 262 13.95 -4.24 3.54
N TYR A 263 12.83 -3.92 4.17
CA TYR A 263 11.51 -4.08 3.56
C TYR A 263 11.30 -3.20 2.34
N PHE A 264 11.60 -1.91 2.49
CA PHE A 264 11.52 -0.93 1.43
C PHE A 264 12.32 -1.39 0.22
N THR A 265 13.60 -1.68 0.43
CA THR A 265 14.52 -2.05 -0.66
C THR A 265 14.12 -3.36 -1.33
N SER A 266 13.65 -4.35 -0.57
CA SER A 266 13.13 -5.61 -1.11
C SER A 266 11.91 -5.39 -2.01
N VAL A 267 10.92 -4.58 -1.58
CA VAL A 267 9.73 -4.28 -2.40
C VAL A 267 10.11 -3.50 -3.65
N ALA A 268 10.97 -2.49 -3.52
CA ALA A 268 11.44 -1.69 -4.65
C ALA A 268 12.15 -2.57 -5.70
N PHE A 269 13.16 -3.34 -5.28
CA PHE A 269 13.94 -4.16 -6.20
C PHE A 269 13.13 -5.26 -6.86
N ASP A 270 12.28 -5.96 -6.12
CA ASP A 270 11.42 -6.99 -6.70
C ASP A 270 10.50 -6.41 -7.77
N SER A 271 9.79 -5.32 -7.45
CA SER A 271 8.81 -4.70 -8.34
C SER A 271 9.49 -4.12 -9.58
N TYR A 272 10.59 -3.39 -9.39
CA TYR A 272 11.32 -2.77 -10.50
C TYR A 272 11.94 -3.84 -11.39
N PHE A 273 12.51 -4.90 -10.83
CA PHE A 273 13.08 -5.98 -11.61
C PHE A 273 12.01 -6.75 -12.40
N ALA A 274 10.84 -7.00 -11.82
CA ALA A 274 9.72 -7.63 -12.52
C ALA A 274 9.27 -6.78 -13.73
N ILE A 275 9.11 -5.48 -13.54
CA ILE A 275 8.75 -4.54 -14.61
C ILE A 275 9.82 -4.43 -15.69
N LEU A 276 11.09 -4.33 -15.30
CA LEU A 276 12.20 -4.29 -16.23
C LEU A 276 12.27 -5.57 -17.05
N LYS A 277 12.10 -6.74 -16.42
CA LYS A 277 12.10 -8.03 -17.11
C LYS A 277 10.99 -8.13 -18.15
N GLU A 278 9.79 -7.69 -17.80
CA GLU A 278 8.61 -7.81 -18.65
C GLU A 278 8.61 -6.78 -19.78
N TYR A 279 8.84 -5.51 -19.48
CA TYR A 279 8.58 -4.42 -20.42
C TYR A 279 9.84 -3.73 -20.94
N ARG A 280 10.99 -3.88 -20.26
CA ARG A 280 12.21 -3.08 -20.54
C ARG A 280 13.50 -3.89 -20.33
N SER A 281 13.57 -5.10 -20.86
CA SER A 281 14.65 -6.06 -20.55
C SER A 281 16.05 -5.55 -20.91
N GLY A 282 16.15 -4.67 -21.92
CA GLY A 282 17.39 -3.98 -22.31
C GLY A 282 18.00 -3.07 -21.23
N GLU A 283 17.25 -2.70 -20.19
CA GLU A 283 17.73 -1.82 -19.10
C GLU A 283 18.24 -2.59 -17.88
N ILE A 284 18.08 -3.91 -17.84
CA ILE A 284 18.48 -4.73 -16.68
C ILE A 284 19.97 -4.57 -16.37
N ALA A 285 20.83 -4.49 -17.40
CA ALA A 285 22.26 -4.31 -17.20
C ALA A 285 22.58 -2.97 -16.53
N ALA A 286 21.92 -1.89 -16.95
CA ALA A 286 22.07 -0.57 -16.35
C ALA A 286 21.56 -0.55 -14.90
N PHE A 287 20.39 -1.16 -14.65
CA PHE A 287 19.85 -1.30 -13.29
C PHE A 287 20.77 -2.08 -12.35
N ARG A 288 21.36 -3.18 -12.82
CA ARG A 288 22.36 -3.94 -12.04
C ARG A 288 23.61 -3.11 -11.75
N LYS A 289 24.09 -2.36 -12.74
CA LYS A 289 25.23 -1.44 -12.55
C LYS A 289 24.90 -0.42 -11.45
N GLN A 290 23.76 0.27 -11.57
CA GLN A 290 23.28 1.23 -10.58
C GLN A 290 23.16 0.62 -9.18
N TYR A 291 22.58 -0.59 -9.08
CA TYR A 291 22.56 -1.33 -7.81
C TYR A 291 23.95 -1.52 -7.23
N THR A 292 24.91 -2.00 -8.03
CA THR A 292 26.26 -2.27 -7.54
C THR A 292 27.05 -1.01 -7.17
N THR A 293 26.87 0.09 -7.89
CA THR A 293 27.67 1.32 -7.72
C THR A 293 27.06 2.25 -6.68
N ASP A 294 25.74 2.43 -6.70
CA ASP A 294 25.10 3.55 -6.02
C ASP A 294 24.35 3.10 -4.76
N TRP A 295 23.73 1.92 -4.81
CA TRP A 295 22.81 1.45 -3.76
C TRP A 295 23.44 0.43 -2.81
N ARG A 296 24.18 -0.53 -3.35
CA ARG A 296 24.82 -1.60 -2.57
C ARG A 296 25.70 -1.08 -1.43
N PRO A 297 26.49 0.01 -1.58
CA PRO A 297 27.27 0.53 -0.46
C PRO A 297 26.43 0.84 0.79
N ALA A 298 25.29 1.54 0.63
CA ALA A 298 24.40 1.87 1.75
C ALA A 298 23.73 0.64 2.38
N MET A 299 23.45 -0.39 1.57
CA MET A 299 22.92 -1.67 2.08
C MET A 299 23.94 -2.47 2.88
N LEU A 300 25.22 -2.41 2.51
CA LEU A 300 26.29 -3.11 3.21
C LEU A 300 26.76 -2.36 4.47
N SER A 301 26.45 -1.08 4.58
CA SER A 301 26.84 -0.21 5.69
C SER A 301 25.71 0.09 6.68
N ILE A 302 24.67 -0.77 6.75
CA ILE A 302 23.58 -0.60 7.73
C ILE A 302 24.15 -0.64 9.16
N PRO A 303 24.02 0.44 9.95
CA PRO A 303 24.52 0.47 11.32
C PRO A 303 23.83 -0.55 12.24
N SER A 304 24.59 -1.10 13.19
CA SER A 304 24.06 -1.82 14.34
C SER A 304 24.03 -0.87 15.54
N ILE A 305 22.84 -0.40 15.92
CA ILE A 305 22.66 0.60 16.98
C ILE A 305 21.96 -0.05 18.16
N ASN A 306 22.61 -0.01 19.32
CA ASN A 306 21.96 -0.29 20.59
C ASN A 306 21.23 0.98 21.05
N PHE A 307 19.93 1.07 20.73
CA PHE A 307 19.14 2.23 21.10
C PHE A 307 18.62 2.10 22.54
N SER A 308 18.92 3.10 23.37
CA SER A 308 18.34 3.25 24.71
C SER A 308 17.51 4.54 24.78
N PHE A 309 16.30 4.44 25.32
CA PHE A 309 15.44 5.60 25.51
C PHE A 309 15.94 6.42 26.70
N ARG A 310 16.01 7.74 26.54
CA ARG A 310 16.29 8.68 27.64
C ARG A 310 15.25 8.50 28.74
N ASP A 311 15.70 8.57 29.99
CA ASP A 311 14.77 8.54 31.10
C ASP A 311 13.97 9.86 31.14
N PRO A 312 12.64 9.81 31.29
CA PRO A 312 11.87 10.99 31.63
C PRO A 312 12.30 11.38 33.05
N GLY A 313 13.06 12.47 33.16
CA GLY A 313 13.45 13.06 34.45
C GLY A 313 12.24 13.48 35.27
#